data_AF-A0A9E2ZMX5-F1
#
_entry.id   AF-A0A9E2ZMX5-F1
#
_cell.length_a   1.000
_cell.length_b   1.000
_cell.length_c   1.000
_cell.angle_alpha   90.00
_cell.angle_beta   90.00
_cell.angle_gamma   90.00
#
_symmetry.space_group_name_H-M   'P 1'
#
loop_
_entity.id
_entity.type
_entity.pdbx_description
1 polymer ?
#
loop_
_entity_poly.entity_id
_entity_poly.type
_entity_poly.pdbx_seq_one_letter_code
_entity_poly.pdbx_strand_id
1 'polypeptide(L)'
;MAALHAGKAVTVAPQTMTLTTQQAADLLGVSRPTVVRLINDNVLPAERIGNRHRLLLDDVLSYREERRKRQYDALAATADIDSNDDPETIRKQLREARRAVAARRKKAAQPS
;
A
#
# COMPACT_ATOMS: atom_id res chain seq x y z
N MET A 1 1.21 27.91 10.43
CA MET A 1 0.02 27.86 9.55
C MET A 1 0.46 28.03 8.10
N ALA A 2 0.94 26.96 7.42
CA ALA A 2 1.53 27.08 6.08
C ALA A 2 1.07 26.00 5.07
N ALA A 3 -0.05 25.31 5.32
CA ALA A 3 -0.57 24.27 4.42
C ALA A 3 -1.65 24.77 3.44
N LEU A 4 -2.12 26.03 3.57
CA LEU A 4 -3.24 26.54 2.78
C LEU A 4 -2.84 27.04 1.37
N HIS A 5 -1.54 27.14 1.07
CA HIS A 5 -1.05 27.80 -0.16
C HIS A 5 -0.97 26.90 -1.41
N ALA A 6 -1.45 25.65 -1.37
CA ALA A 6 -1.37 24.73 -2.52
C ALA A 6 -2.71 24.37 -3.17
N GLY A 7 -3.83 24.99 -2.78
CA GLY A 7 -5.16 24.67 -3.34
C GLY A 7 -5.62 23.22 -3.10
N LYS A 8 -4.93 22.49 -2.22
CA LYS A 8 -5.28 21.12 -1.83
C LYS A 8 -6.13 21.20 -0.58
N ALA A 9 -7.33 20.62 -0.63
CA ALA A 9 -8.18 20.49 0.55
C ALA A 9 -7.41 19.72 1.65
N VAL A 10 -7.29 20.34 2.82
CA VAL A 10 -6.68 19.72 4.01
C VAL A 10 -7.81 19.40 4.98
N THR A 11 -8.06 18.11 5.19
CA THR A 11 -9.05 17.65 6.18
C THR A 11 -8.34 17.40 7.50
N VAL A 12 -8.75 18.09 8.57
CA VAL A 12 -8.29 17.85 9.94
C VAL A 12 -9.28 16.91 10.62
N ALA A 13 -8.79 15.76 11.10
CA ALA A 13 -9.59 14.74 11.77
C ALA A 13 -9.00 14.40 13.15
N PRO A 14 -9.84 14.09 14.16
CA PRO A 14 -9.37 13.57 15.44
C PRO A 14 -8.59 12.26 15.28
N GLN A 15 -7.59 12.04 16.13
CA GLN A 15 -6.70 10.86 16.09
C GLN A 15 -7.47 9.55 16.36
N THR A 16 -8.56 9.62 17.12
CA THR A 16 -9.47 8.49 17.44
C THR A 16 -10.60 8.31 16.44
N MET A 17 -10.55 8.99 15.29
CA MET A 17 -11.60 8.88 14.27
C MET A 17 -11.64 7.47 13.68
N THR A 18 -12.82 6.86 13.72
CA THR A 18 -13.05 5.55 13.09
C THR A 18 -13.78 5.70 11.76
N LEU A 19 -13.40 4.86 10.80
CA LEU A 19 -13.93 4.81 9.44
C LEU A 19 -14.75 3.55 9.22
N THR A 20 -15.76 3.65 8.37
CA THR A 20 -16.38 2.47 7.75
C THR A 20 -15.46 1.87 6.69
N THR A 21 -15.70 0.61 6.31
CA THR A 21 -14.97 -0.02 5.19
C THR A 21 -15.15 0.72 3.86
N GLN A 22 -16.27 1.41 3.66
CA GLN A 22 -16.48 2.23 2.47
C GLN A 22 -15.62 3.50 2.50
N GLN A 23 -15.63 4.24 3.62
CA GLN A 23 -14.79 5.44 3.75
C GLN A 23 -13.30 5.12 3.64
N ALA A 24 -12.86 4.00 4.22
CA ALA A 24 -11.49 3.53 4.05
C ALA A 24 -11.19 3.17 2.59
N ALA A 25 -12.13 2.57 1.87
CA ALA A 25 -11.98 2.25 0.45
C ALA A 25 -11.82 3.51 -0.40
N ASP A 26 -12.67 4.51 -0.16
CA ASP A 26 -12.61 5.81 -0.83
C ASP A 26 -11.26 6.50 -0.57
N LEU A 27 -10.76 6.46 0.67
CA LEU A 27 -9.48 7.06 1.06
C LEU A 27 -8.26 6.33 0.49
N LEU A 28 -8.35 5.01 0.32
CA LEU A 28 -7.31 4.16 -0.25
C LEU A 28 -7.35 4.08 -1.78
N GLY A 29 -8.41 4.61 -2.41
CA GLY A 29 -8.63 4.54 -3.85
C GLY A 29 -8.81 3.10 -4.36
N VAL A 30 -9.52 2.26 -3.60
CA VAL A 30 -9.79 0.85 -3.94
C VAL A 30 -11.27 0.52 -3.76
N SER A 31 -11.68 -0.67 -4.18
CA SER A 31 -13.05 -1.14 -3.94
C SER A 31 -13.25 -1.58 -2.48
N ARG A 32 -14.47 -1.43 -1.95
CA ARG A 32 -14.83 -1.91 -0.60
C ARG A 32 -14.52 -3.41 -0.38
N PRO A 33 -14.80 -4.33 -1.32
CA PRO A 33 -14.40 -5.73 -1.17
C PRO A 33 -12.88 -5.91 -0.98
N THR A 34 -12.06 -5.04 -1.58
CA THR A 34 -10.60 -5.05 -1.36
C THR A 34 -10.26 -4.72 0.08
N VAL A 35 -10.91 -3.72 0.68
CA VAL A 35 -10.70 -3.38 2.10
C VAL A 35 -11.12 -4.54 3.00
N VAL A 36 -12.27 -5.17 2.72
CA VAL A 36 -12.71 -6.34 3.49
C VAL A 36 -11.71 -7.49 3.39
N ARG A 37 -11.15 -7.74 2.20
CA ARG A 37 -10.09 -8.74 2.02
C ARG A 37 -8.85 -8.39 2.84
N LEU A 38 -8.40 -7.13 2.84
CA LEU A 38 -7.24 -6.69 3.63
C LEU A 38 -7.47 -6.89 5.14
N ILE A 39 -8.70 -6.70 5.62
CA ILE A 39 -9.07 -6.98 7.01
C ILE A 39 -9.01 -8.49 7.29
N ASN A 40 -9.62 -9.31 6.42
CA ASN A 40 -9.63 -10.77 6.58
C ASN A 40 -8.22 -11.37 6.52
N ASP A 41 -7.34 -10.78 5.71
CA ASP A 41 -5.93 -11.16 5.56
C ASP A 41 -5.07 -10.63 6.75
N ASN A 42 -5.66 -9.96 7.74
CA ASN A 42 -4.98 -9.28 8.86
C ASN A 42 -3.93 -8.24 8.44
N VAL A 43 -4.03 -7.73 7.22
CA VAL A 43 -3.12 -6.70 6.68
C VAL A 43 -3.54 -5.31 7.14
N LEU A 44 -4.83 -5.10 7.35
CA LEU A 44 -5.38 -3.82 7.78
C LEU A 44 -6.21 -4.03 9.06
N PRO A 45 -5.77 -3.50 10.22
CA PRO A 45 -6.50 -3.64 11.48
C PRO A 45 -7.92 -3.07 11.39
N ALA A 46 -8.87 -3.80 11.97
CA ALA A 46 -10.24 -3.35 12.10
C ALA A 46 -10.90 -3.98 13.33
N GLU A 47 -11.66 -3.18 14.05
CA GLU A 47 -12.51 -3.64 15.14
C GLU A 47 -13.91 -3.96 14.63
N ARG A 48 -14.54 -4.97 15.21
CA ARG A 48 -15.92 -5.32 14.90
C ARG A 48 -16.85 -4.67 15.92
N ILE A 49 -17.69 -3.73 15.46
CA ILE A 49 -18.74 -3.12 16.26
C ILE A 49 -20.09 -3.66 15.78
N GLY A 50 -20.63 -4.62 16.53
CA GLY A 50 -21.80 -5.40 16.13
C GLY A 50 -21.54 -6.20 14.85
N ASN A 51 -22.24 -5.85 13.76
CA ASN A 51 -22.10 -6.51 12.45
C ASN A 51 -21.23 -5.75 11.45
N ARG A 52 -20.60 -4.63 11.85
CA ARG A 52 -19.82 -3.78 10.94
C ARG A 52 -18.37 -3.67 11.42
N HIS A 53 -17.45 -3.62 10.47
CA HIS A 53 -16.05 -3.27 10.74
C HIS A 53 -15.88 -1.76 10.86
N ARG A 54 -15.04 -1.36 11.81
CA ARG A 54 -14.54 -0.01 12.02
C ARG A 54 -13.02 -0.03 11.98
N LEU A 55 -12.44 0.91 11.26
CA LEU A 55 -11.00 1.04 11.10
C LEU A 55 -10.56 2.35 11.73
N LEU A 56 -9.43 2.37 12.44
CA LEU A 56 -8.85 3.64 12.87
C LEU A 56 -8.30 4.36 11.64
N LEU A 57 -8.52 5.68 11.59
CA LEU A 57 -7.98 6.50 10.50
C LEU A 57 -6.45 6.38 10.42
N ASP A 58 -5.76 6.32 11.57
CA ASP A 58 -4.31 6.22 11.66
C ASP A 58 -3.78 4.93 11.00
N ASP A 59 -4.41 3.79 11.27
CA ASP A 59 -4.07 2.50 10.64
C ASP A 59 -4.25 2.55 9.11
N VAL A 60 -5.33 3.16 8.64
CA VAL A 60 -5.62 3.27 7.20
C VAL A 60 -4.60 4.18 6.51
N LEU A 61 -4.19 5.27 7.15
CA LEU A 61 -3.17 6.18 6.63
C LEU A 61 -1.79 5.51 6.62
N SER A 62 -1.41 4.84 7.70
CA SER A 62 -0.16 4.08 7.80
C SER A 62 -0.06 3.01 6.70
N TYR A 63 -1.12 2.22 6.51
CA TYR A 63 -1.19 1.24 5.42
C TYR A 63 -1.03 1.89 4.03
N ARG A 64 -1.64 3.06 3.81
CA ARG A 64 -1.53 3.80 2.54
C ARG A 64 -0.09 4.21 2.25
N GLU A 65 0.63 4.70 3.26
CA GLU A 65 2.03 5.12 3.14
C GLU A 65 2.94 3.93 2.86
N GLU A 66 2.79 2.83 3.60
CA GLU A 66 3.54 1.59 3.34
C GLU A 66 3.28 1.04 1.94
N ARG A 67 2.02 1.05 1.50
CA ARG A 67 1.65 0.61 0.15
C ARG A 67 2.32 1.47 -0.91
N ARG A 68 2.36 2.79 -0.72
CA ARG A 68 3.03 3.72 -1.63
C ARG A 68 4.54 3.48 -1.65
N LYS A 69 5.17 3.26 -0.48
CA LYS A 69 6.59 2.92 -0.39
C LYS A 69 6.92 1.64 -1.14
N ARG A 70 6.13 0.57 -0.94
CA ARG A 70 6.27 -0.69 -1.68
C ARG A 70 6.15 -0.51 -3.20
N GLN A 71 5.27 0.39 -3.66
CA GLN A 71 5.14 0.71 -5.08
C GLN A 71 6.38 1.42 -5.62
N TYR A 72 6.90 2.41 -4.90
CA TYR A 72 8.13 3.11 -5.30
C TYR A 72 9.35 2.18 -5.29
N ASP A 73 9.51 1.33 -4.27
CA ASP A 73 10.60 0.37 -4.19
C ASP A 73 10.57 -0.63 -5.37
N ALA A 74 9.37 -1.03 -5.81
CA ALA A 74 9.20 -1.91 -6.95
C ALA A 74 9.56 -1.23 -8.29
N LEU A 75 9.25 0.06 -8.44
CA LEU A 75 9.64 0.85 -9.61
C LEU A 75 11.15 1.09 -9.65
N ALA A 76 11.75 1.44 -8.51
CA ALA A 76 13.19 1.62 -8.37
C ALA A 76 13.97 0.34 -8.71
N ALA A 77 13.46 -0.83 -8.30
CA ALA A 77 14.06 -2.13 -8.64
C ALA A 77 14.08 -2.45 -10.14
N THR A 78 13.36 -1.71 -10.97
CA THR A 78 13.36 -1.84 -12.44
C THR A 78 14.05 -0.68 -13.16
N ALA A 79 14.42 0.38 -12.43
CA ALA A 79 14.99 1.61 -12.99
C ALA A 79 16.49 1.49 -13.33
N ASP A 80 17.18 0.48 -12.80
CA ASP A 80 18.60 0.17 -13.12
C ASP A 80 18.77 -0.58 -14.45
N ILE A 81 17.74 -0.65 -15.31
CA ILE A 81 17.81 -1.30 -16.61
C ILE A 81 18.06 -0.21 -17.65
N ASP A 82 19.31 -0.10 -18.12
CA ASP A 82 19.66 0.79 -19.21
C ASP A 82 18.98 0.30 -20.50
N SER A 83 18.23 1.17 -21.16
CA SER A 83 17.49 0.82 -22.40
C SER A 83 18.41 0.66 -23.61
N ASN A 84 19.71 0.95 -23.44
CA ASN A 84 20.77 0.75 -24.43
C ASN A 84 21.44 -0.64 -24.37
N ASP A 85 21.12 -1.47 -23.38
CA ASP A 85 21.66 -2.83 -23.29
C ASP A 85 21.02 -3.77 -24.34
N ASP A 86 21.78 -4.79 -24.76
CA ASP A 86 21.28 -5.82 -25.67
C ASP A 86 19.99 -6.48 -25.11
N PRO A 87 18.94 -6.71 -25.94
CA PRO A 87 17.66 -7.24 -25.47
C PRO A 87 17.71 -8.57 -24.73
N GLU A 88 18.73 -9.42 -24.96
CA GLU A 88 18.91 -10.65 -24.18
C GLU A 88 19.42 -10.36 -22.76
N THR A 89 20.27 -9.34 -22.63
CA THR A 89 20.81 -8.87 -21.34
C THR A 89 19.68 -8.29 -20.48
N ILE A 90 18.83 -7.44 -21.06
CA ILE A 90 17.64 -6.88 -20.39
C ILE A 90 16.70 -8.02 -19.92
N ARG A 91 16.46 -9.02 -20.78
CA ARG A 91 15.61 -10.18 -20.41
C ARG A 91 16.19 -11.00 -19.27
N LYS A 92 17.52 -11.18 -19.23
CA LYS A 92 18.21 -11.88 -18.15
C LYS A 92 18.14 -11.10 -16.83
N GLN A 93 18.44 -9.80 -16.87
CA GLN A 93 18.34 -8.90 -15.72
C GLN A 93 16.90 -8.84 -15.16
N LEU A 94 15.89 -8.75 -16.03
CA LEU A 94 14.47 -8.80 -15.61
C LEU A 94 14.11 -10.13 -14.94
N ARG A 95 14.63 -11.27 -15.42
CA ARG A 95 14.41 -12.57 -14.78
C ARG A 95 15.05 -12.62 -13.40
N GLU A 96 16.26 -12.11 -13.25
CA GLU A 96 16.99 -12.05 -11.98
C GLU A 96 16.32 -11.10 -10.98
N ALA A 97 15.94 -9.90 -11.41
CA ALA A 97 15.20 -8.94 -10.61
C ALA A 97 13.84 -9.50 -10.15
N ARG A 98 13.08 -10.15 -11.04
CA ARG A 98 11.82 -10.84 -10.69
C ARG A 98 12.04 -11.97 -9.68
N ARG A 99 13.13 -12.74 -9.82
CA ARG A 99 13.50 -13.80 -8.88
C ARG A 99 13.88 -13.25 -7.51
N ALA A 100 14.63 -12.15 -7.46
CA ALA A 100 15.01 -11.47 -6.23
C ALA A 100 13.80 -10.86 -5.50
N VAL A 101 12.88 -10.23 -6.24
CA VAL A 101 11.61 -9.71 -5.69
C VAL A 101 10.72 -10.84 -5.19
N ALA A 102 10.61 -11.96 -5.94
CA ALA A 102 9.86 -13.14 -5.50
C ALA A 102 10.46 -13.77 -4.23
N ALA A 103 11.79 -13.84 -4.12
CA ALA A 103 12.48 -14.33 -2.92
C ALA A 103 12.24 -13.42 -1.71
N ARG A 104 12.30 -12.09 -1.88
CA ARG A 104 11.96 -11.12 -0.81
C ARG A 104 10.51 -11.24 -0.36
N ARG A 105 9.57 -11.41 -1.30
CA ARG A 105 8.15 -11.65 -0.98
C ARG A 105 7.93 -12.95 -0.22
N LYS A 106 8.61 -14.04 -0.60
CA LYS A 106 8.53 -15.33 0.09
C LYS A 106 9.06 -15.26 1.53
N LYS A 107 10.11 -14.46 1.77
CA LYS A 107 10.69 -14.24 3.10
C LYS A 107 9.83 -13.34 3.99
N ALA A 108 9.10 -12.38 3.41
CA ALA A 108 8.18 -11.50 4.13
C ALA A 108 6.83 -12.16 4.46
N ALA A 109 6.48 -13.28 3.80
CA ALA A 109 5.22 -14.01 3.98
C ALA A 109 5.32 -15.18 5.00
N GLN A 110 6.45 -15.35 5.70
CA GLN A 110 6.60 -16.28 6.81
C GLN A 110 6.62 -15.49 8.13
N PRO A 111 5.46 -15.25 8.78
CA PRO A 111 5.45 -14.85 10.18
C PRO A 111 5.77 -16.06 11.06
N SER A 112 6.56 -15.83 12.11
CA SER A 112 6.78 -16.76 13.22
C SER A 112 5.52 -16.95 14.06
#